data_AF-D5B9Q7-F1
#
_entry.id   AF-D5B9Q7-F1
#
_cell.length_a   1.000
_cell.length_b   1.000
_cell.length_c   1.000
_cell.angle_alpha   90.00
_cell.angle_beta   90.00
_cell.angle_gamma   90.00
#
_symmetry.space_group_name_H-M   'P 1'
#
loop_
_entity.id
_entity.type
_entity.pdbx_description
1 polymer ?
#
loop_
_entity_poly.entity_id
_entity_poly.type
_entity_poly.pdbx_seq_one_letter_code
_entity_poly.pdbx_strand_id
1 'polypeptide(L)'
;MSLAIIAVIAFVAPSYAIGIEPSNVDVTELMTVPSVAMQSGNVQADFDEFPNLHPMVVHFPIVLLLFAAILQLIQLFVMKHTMDWVILLIVGSGFIGAYVAGTLVHPDTEGLTEMAKKVLEEHDKYASWTVWSSAVAAVMKLVSLFWFKLRRGFEIAVLLVMAFSAYSVSQAGHYGSQLVYIEGVGPQGKYLGSETEEGQKESSEHSH
;
A
#
# COMPACT_ATOMS: atom_id res chain seq x y z
N MET A 1 -15.70 31.68 11.19
CA MET A 1 -14.93 31.93 9.96
C MET A 1 -13.47 32.04 10.36
N SER A 2 -12.71 30.95 10.25
CA SER A 2 -11.25 30.95 10.43
C SER A 2 -10.67 29.88 9.52
N LEU A 3 -10.02 30.32 8.44
CA LEU A 3 -9.10 29.53 7.63
C LEU A 3 -7.87 29.21 8.47
N ALA A 4 -7.35 27.99 8.35
CA ALA A 4 -5.95 27.70 8.68
C ALA A 4 -5.36 26.90 7.50
N ILE A 5 -4.31 27.49 6.94
CA ILE A 5 -3.69 27.22 5.66
C ILE A 5 -2.62 26.13 5.83
N ILE A 6 -2.52 25.28 4.82
CA ILE A 6 -1.50 24.23 4.62
C ILE A 6 -0.13 24.88 4.44
N ALA A 7 0.90 24.36 5.13
CA ALA A 7 2.29 24.63 4.81
C ALA A 7 3.08 23.31 4.80
N VAL A 8 3.37 22.81 3.60
CA VAL A 8 4.36 21.75 3.35
C VAL A 8 5.67 22.45 3.02
N ILE A 9 6.69 22.27 3.85
CA ILE A 9 8.03 22.83 3.62
C ILE A 9 8.88 21.75 2.94
N ALA A 10 9.24 22.01 1.68
CA ALA A 10 10.28 21.30 0.96
C ALA A 10 11.66 21.75 1.47
N PHE A 11 12.53 20.80 1.81
CA PHE A 11 13.91 21.07 2.18
C PHE A 11 14.82 20.65 1.03
N VAL A 12 15.47 21.63 0.40
CA VAL A 12 16.55 21.46 -0.57
C VAL A 12 17.84 21.89 0.11
N ALA A 13 18.89 21.06 0.04
CA ALA A 13 20.24 21.45 0.42
C ALA A 13 21.26 21.09 -0.69
N PRO A 14 22.36 21.85 -0.87
CA PRO A 14 23.18 21.84 -2.08
C PRO A 14 24.48 21.04 -1.97
N SER A 15 25.05 20.82 -3.16
CA SER A 15 26.25 20.12 -3.61
C SER A 15 27.58 20.31 -2.86
N TYR A 16 28.39 19.25 -2.82
CA TYR A 16 29.85 19.31 -2.67
C TYR A 16 30.54 18.56 -3.82
N ALA A 17 31.36 19.29 -4.56
CA ALA A 17 32.33 18.78 -5.52
C ALA A 17 33.69 18.62 -4.83
N ILE A 18 34.37 17.50 -5.05
CA ILE A 18 35.82 17.35 -4.80
C ILE A 18 36.41 16.61 -5.99
N GLY A 19 37.29 17.29 -6.73
CA GLY A 19 38.11 16.71 -7.78
C GLY A 19 39.48 16.29 -7.26
N ILE A 20 40.01 15.19 -7.78
CA ILE A 20 41.44 14.85 -7.79
C ILE A 20 41.78 14.19 -9.14
N GLU A 21 42.91 14.63 -9.71
CA GLU A 21 43.52 14.28 -11.01
C GLU A 21 44.08 12.84 -11.11
N PRO A 22 44.41 12.35 -12.33
CA PRO A 22 44.74 10.95 -12.58
C PRO A 22 46.24 10.66 -12.40
N SER A 23 46.59 9.65 -11.61
CA SER A 23 47.95 9.09 -11.57
C SER A 23 48.05 7.85 -12.46
N ASN A 24 48.82 7.96 -13.54
CA ASN A 24 49.23 6.84 -14.40
C ASN A 24 50.08 5.85 -13.59
N VAL A 25 49.63 4.60 -13.47
CA VAL A 25 50.46 3.48 -13.02
C VAL A 25 50.35 2.34 -14.02
N ASP A 26 51.54 1.91 -14.41
CA ASP A 26 51.92 1.01 -15.50
C ASP A 26 51.23 -0.36 -15.46
N VAL A 27 50.79 -0.80 -16.64
CA VAL A 27 49.95 -1.98 -16.85
C VAL A 27 50.82 -3.12 -17.36
N THR A 28 51.51 -3.85 -16.50
CA THR A 28 51.97 -5.21 -16.85
C THR A 28 52.31 -5.99 -15.59
N GLU A 29 51.96 -7.29 -15.61
CA GLU A 29 52.31 -8.31 -14.63
C GLU A 29 51.45 -8.39 -13.35
N LEU A 30 50.43 -9.26 -13.44
CA LEU A 30 50.49 -10.61 -12.86
C LEU A 30 49.24 -10.96 -12.03
N MET A 31 48.56 -12.00 -12.50
CA MET A 31 47.57 -12.83 -11.79
C MET A 31 46.19 -12.20 -11.55
N THR A 32 45.29 -12.60 -12.45
CA THR A 32 43.83 -12.60 -12.33
C THR A 32 43.35 -13.21 -11.01
N VAL A 33 43.22 -12.36 -9.99
CA VAL A 33 42.21 -12.54 -8.94
C VAL A 33 41.04 -11.68 -9.40
N PRO A 34 39.80 -12.19 -9.54
CA PRO A 34 38.67 -11.32 -9.75
C PRO A 34 38.60 -10.43 -8.52
N SER A 35 38.95 -9.15 -8.71
CA SER A 35 38.75 -8.11 -7.74
C SER A 35 37.27 -8.12 -7.41
N VAL A 36 36.91 -8.66 -6.25
CA VAL A 36 35.61 -8.42 -5.63
C VAL A 36 35.56 -6.91 -5.48
N ALA A 37 34.87 -6.26 -6.43
CA ALA A 37 34.61 -4.85 -6.37
C ALA A 37 34.00 -4.59 -5.00
N MET A 38 34.72 -3.85 -4.15
CA MET A 38 34.12 -3.33 -2.94
C MET A 38 32.95 -2.45 -3.39
N GLN A 39 31.73 -2.98 -3.27
CA GLN A 39 30.53 -2.18 -3.39
C GLN A 39 30.50 -1.23 -2.21
N SER A 40 31.18 -0.09 -2.35
CA SER A 40 30.96 1.09 -1.53
C SER A 40 29.66 1.75 -2.00
N GLY A 41 28.55 1.01 -1.91
CA GLY A 41 27.20 1.53 -2.08
C GLY A 41 26.64 1.86 -0.71
N ASN A 42 25.92 2.98 -0.58
CA ASN A 42 25.07 3.22 0.57
C ASN A 42 24.17 1.99 0.76
N VAL A 43 24.13 1.42 1.97
CA VAL A 43 23.28 0.26 2.29
C VAL A 43 21.79 0.58 2.17
N GLN A 44 21.47 1.88 2.17
CA GLN A 44 20.15 2.41 1.95
C GLN A 44 19.96 2.81 0.48
N ALA A 45 19.00 2.17 -0.17
CA ALA A 45 18.54 2.57 -1.50
C ALA A 45 17.85 3.95 -1.42
N ASP A 46 18.06 4.77 -2.45
CA ASP A 46 17.34 6.05 -2.59
C ASP A 46 15.88 5.80 -3.00
N PHE A 47 14.99 6.79 -2.80
CA PHE A 47 13.59 6.66 -3.17
C PHE A 47 13.39 6.47 -4.68
N ASP A 48 14.31 7.01 -5.48
CA ASP A 48 14.31 6.90 -6.93
C ASP A 48 14.75 5.51 -7.45
N GLU A 49 15.34 4.68 -6.58
CA GLU A 49 15.79 3.32 -6.93
C GLU A 49 14.67 2.28 -6.81
N PHE A 50 13.53 2.63 -6.21
CA PHE A 50 12.38 1.74 -6.13
C PHE A 50 11.54 1.84 -7.40
N PRO A 51 11.45 0.75 -8.21
CA PRO A 51 10.68 0.76 -9.46
C PRO A 51 9.18 0.95 -9.23
N ASN A 52 8.70 0.81 -8.00
CA ASN A 52 7.31 1.08 -7.65
C ASN A 52 7.17 1.53 -6.19
N LEU A 53 6.85 2.81 -5.96
CA LEU A 53 6.46 3.35 -4.65
C LEU A 53 5.07 2.87 -4.21
N HIS A 54 4.34 2.20 -5.12
CA HIS A 54 2.98 1.69 -4.96
C HIS A 54 2.71 0.99 -3.62
N PRO A 55 3.54 0.05 -3.13
CA PRO A 55 3.24 -0.69 -1.92
C PRO A 55 3.17 0.19 -0.67
N MET A 56 3.98 1.25 -0.59
CA MET A 56 3.98 2.15 0.58
C MET A 56 2.73 3.01 0.67
N VAL A 57 2.20 3.44 -0.48
CA VAL A 57 1.02 4.31 -0.53
C VAL A 57 -0.28 3.52 -0.36
N VAL A 58 -0.33 2.27 -0.84
CA VAL A 58 -1.56 1.45 -0.82
C VAL A 58 -1.86 0.79 0.53
N HIS A 59 -0.85 0.58 1.39
CA HIS A 59 -1.07 -0.01 2.73
C HIS A 59 -1.62 1.01 3.74
N PHE A 60 -1.34 2.29 3.53
CA PHE A 60 -1.76 3.35 4.43
C PHE A 60 -3.29 3.46 4.55
N PRO A 61 -4.07 3.44 3.45
CA PRO A 61 -5.54 3.39 3.49
C PRO A 61 -6.11 2.19 4.23
N ILE A 62 -5.51 0.99 4.09
CA ILE A 62 -6.00 -0.24 4.72
C ILE A 62 -6.09 -0.02 6.24
N VAL A 63 -4.98 0.37 6.85
CA VAL A 63 -4.89 0.57 8.30
C VAL A 63 -5.80 1.72 8.76
N LEU A 64 -5.78 2.85 8.05
CA LEU A 64 -6.58 4.01 8.44
C LEU A 64 -8.09 3.74 8.40
N LEU A 65 -8.60 3.08 7.36
CA LEU A 65 -10.04 2.83 7.22
C LEU A 65 -10.54 1.77 8.21
N LEU A 66 -9.74 0.73 8.47
CA LEU A 66 -10.02 -0.23 9.55
C LEU A 66 -10.05 0.46 10.91
N PHE A 67 -9.07 1.33 11.18
CA PHE A 67 -8.98 2.04 12.45
C PHE A 67 -10.09 3.07 12.62
N ALA A 68 -10.51 3.75 11.55
CA ALA A 68 -11.67 4.64 11.56
C ALA A 68 -12.95 3.90 11.98
N ALA A 69 -13.19 2.71 11.42
CA ALA A 69 -14.37 1.91 11.78
C ALA A 69 -14.34 1.48 13.26
N ILE A 70 -13.18 1.08 13.78
CA ILE A 70 -13.03 0.73 15.21
C ILE A 70 -13.28 1.95 16.10
N LEU A 71 -12.70 3.11 15.78
CA LEU A 71 -12.92 4.33 16.57
C LEU A 71 -14.38 4.79 16.52
N GLN A 72 -15.03 4.69 15.37
CA GLN A 72 -16.46 4.99 15.22
C GLN A 72 -17.31 4.04 16.07
N LEU A 73 -16.96 2.76 16.14
CA LEU A 73 -17.62 1.80 17.04
C LEU A 73 -17.43 2.20 18.50
N ILE A 74 -16.21 2.53 18.92
CA ILE A 74 -15.92 2.99 20.29
C ILE A 74 -16.71 4.26 20.61
N GLN A 75 -16.80 5.20 19.66
CA GLN A 75 -17.54 6.44 19.86
C GLN A 75 -19.02 6.21 20.15
N LEU A 76 -19.64 5.17 19.58
CA LEU A 76 -21.04 4.84 19.89
C LEU A 76 -21.27 4.54 21.37
N PHE A 77 -20.25 4.08 22.10
CA PHE A 77 -20.34 3.80 23.53
C PHE A 77 -19.84 4.98 24.37
N VAL A 78 -18.78 5.65 23.94
CA VAL A 78 -18.10 6.72 24.70
C VAL A 78 -18.79 8.09 24.54
N MET A 79 -19.42 8.34 23.39
CA MET A 79 -20.20 9.55 23.07
C MET A 79 -19.46 10.88 23.36
N LYS A 80 -18.17 10.94 23.04
CA LYS A 80 -17.34 12.14 23.17
C LYS A 80 -17.19 12.87 21.83
N HIS A 81 -17.52 14.16 21.83
CA HIS A 81 -17.43 15.03 20.64
C HIS A 81 -15.99 15.24 20.14
N THR A 82 -14.98 15.10 21.00
CA THR A 82 -13.57 15.18 20.58
C THR A 82 -13.21 14.05 19.60
N MET A 83 -13.88 12.89 19.70
CA MET A 83 -13.61 11.76 18.81
C MET A 83 -14.10 11.99 17.39
N ASP A 84 -15.13 12.82 17.19
CA ASP A 84 -15.65 13.11 15.84
C ASP A 84 -14.58 13.69 14.92
N TRP A 85 -13.79 14.65 15.42
CA TRP A 85 -12.68 15.24 14.67
C TRP A 85 -11.58 14.23 14.35
N VAL A 86 -11.22 13.39 15.32
CA VAL A 86 -10.19 12.35 15.14
C VAL A 86 -10.65 11.34 14.08
N ILE A 87 -11.88 10.85 14.20
CA ILE A 87 -12.46 9.89 13.23
C ILE A 87 -12.55 10.52 11.84
N LEU A 88 -12.99 11.78 11.75
CA LEU A 88 -13.06 12.50 10.48
C LEU A 88 -11.68 12.63 9.81
N LEU A 89 -10.65 12.97 10.57
CA LEU A 89 -9.28 13.06 10.05
C LEU A 89 -8.75 11.71 9.58
N ILE A 90 -9.03 10.64 10.32
CA ILE A 90 -8.56 9.28 9.97
C ILE A 90 -9.30 8.76 8.73
N VAL A 91 -10.64 8.82 8.69
CA VAL A 91 -11.40 8.37 7.51
C VAL A 91 -11.12 9.25 6.30
N GLY A 92 -10.94 10.56 6.49
CA GLY A 92 -10.60 11.50 5.42
C GLY A 92 -9.21 11.23 4.86
N SER A 93 -8.21 10.99 5.71
CA SER A 93 -6.85 10.62 5.27
C SER A 93 -6.84 9.26 4.59
N GLY A 94 -7.63 8.29 5.09
CA GLY A 94 -7.80 6.98 4.48
C GLY A 94 -8.42 7.07 3.08
N PHE A 95 -9.46 7.90 2.92
CA PHE A 95 -10.07 8.20 1.61
C PHE A 95 -9.06 8.84 0.65
N ILE A 96 -8.35 9.88 1.08
CA ILE A 96 -7.35 10.56 0.24
C ILE A 96 -6.28 9.56 -0.21
N GLY A 97 -5.75 8.75 0.73
CA GLY A 97 -4.78 7.72 0.40
C GLY A 97 -5.32 6.69 -0.59
N ALA A 98 -6.56 6.22 -0.41
CA ALA A 98 -7.19 5.26 -1.32
C ALA A 98 -7.39 5.86 -2.73
N TYR A 99 -7.82 7.12 -2.79
CA TYR A 99 -8.00 7.84 -4.05
C TYR A 99 -6.68 8.02 -4.79
N VAL A 100 -5.63 8.43 -4.08
CA VAL A 100 -4.28 8.58 -4.65
C VAL A 100 -3.76 7.24 -5.15
N ALA A 101 -3.91 6.18 -4.34
CA ALA A 101 -3.49 4.83 -4.69
C ALA A 101 -4.18 4.32 -5.97
N GLY A 102 -5.49 4.56 -6.12
CA GLY A 102 -6.27 4.10 -7.27
C GLY A 102 -6.15 4.95 -8.54
N THR A 103 -5.54 6.14 -8.48
CA THR A 103 -5.49 7.06 -9.64
C THR A 103 -4.09 7.34 -10.16
N LEU A 104 -3.08 7.43 -9.28
CA LEU A 104 -1.75 7.86 -9.69
C LEU A 104 -0.82 6.69 -10.04
N VAL A 105 -1.23 5.46 -9.75
CA VAL A 105 -0.35 4.31 -9.90
C VAL A 105 -1.11 3.18 -10.56
N HIS A 106 -0.99 3.10 -11.89
CA HIS A 106 -1.60 2.04 -12.67
C HIS A 106 -0.55 0.94 -12.93
N PRO A 107 -0.87 -0.33 -12.68
CA PRO A 107 0.00 -1.43 -13.08
C PRO A 107 -0.07 -1.64 -14.59
N ASP A 108 1.07 -1.91 -15.22
CA ASP A 108 1.10 -2.43 -16.59
C ASP A 108 0.49 -3.84 -16.61
N THR A 109 -0.58 -4.01 -17.40
CA THR A 109 -1.38 -5.25 -17.46
C THR A 109 -1.08 -6.10 -18.70
N GLU A 110 -0.06 -5.74 -19.48
CA GLU A 110 0.32 -6.48 -20.68
C GLU A 110 0.89 -7.86 -20.31
N GLY A 111 0.35 -8.92 -20.92
CA GLY A 111 0.86 -10.29 -20.76
C GLY A 111 0.29 -11.09 -19.58
N LEU A 112 -0.71 -10.58 -18.86
CA LEU A 112 -1.35 -11.30 -17.75
C LEU A 112 -2.12 -12.55 -18.21
N THR A 113 -2.09 -13.61 -17.39
CA THR A 113 -2.95 -14.80 -17.56
C THR A 113 -4.43 -14.41 -17.42
N GLU A 114 -5.33 -15.21 -17.99
CA GLU A 114 -6.78 -14.96 -17.85
C GLU A 114 -7.25 -15.05 -16.39
N MET A 115 -6.55 -15.82 -15.54
CA MET A 115 -6.84 -15.85 -14.10
C MET A 115 -6.38 -14.56 -13.43
N ALA A 116 -5.14 -14.13 -13.65
CA ALA A 116 -4.59 -12.90 -13.10
C ALA A 116 -5.46 -11.66 -13.44
N LYS A 117 -5.98 -11.58 -14.67
CA LYS A 117 -6.90 -10.51 -15.07
C LYS A 117 -8.19 -10.49 -14.26
N LYS A 118 -8.80 -11.67 -14.00
CA LYS A 118 -10.03 -11.75 -13.19
C LYS A 118 -9.78 -11.40 -11.73
N VAL A 119 -8.64 -11.80 -11.17
CA VAL A 119 -8.25 -11.40 -9.81
C VAL A 119 -8.03 -9.90 -9.74
N LEU A 120 -7.39 -9.31 -10.76
CA LEU A 120 -7.20 -7.86 -10.86
C LEU A 120 -8.52 -7.10 -10.99
N GLU A 121 -9.47 -7.61 -11.77
CA GLU A 121 -10.80 -7.01 -11.88
C GLU A 121 -11.54 -6.98 -10.54
N GLU A 122 -11.47 -8.07 -9.75
CA GLU A 122 -12.03 -8.07 -8.40
C GLU A 122 -11.26 -7.12 -7.46
N HIS A 123 -9.93 -7.07 -7.54
CA HIS A 123 -9.13 -6.09 -6.80
C HIS A 123 -9.59 -4.65 -7.08
N ASP A 124 -9.69 -4.27 -8.35
CA ASP A 124 -10.08 -2.93 -8.79
C ASP A 124 -11.51 -2.57 -8.40
N LYS A 125 -12.42 -3.55 -8.43
CA LYS A 125 -13.80 -3.41 -7.97
C LYS A 125 -13.86 -3.10 -6.48
N TYR A 126 -13.17 -3.87 -5.64
CA TYR A 126 -13.12 -3.60 -4.20
C TYR A 126 -12.35 -2.32 -3.85
N ALA A 127 -11.30 -1.98 -4.60
CA ALA A 127 -10.60 -0.71 -4.47
C ALA A 127 -11.53 0.47 -4.80
N SER A 128 -12.32 0.37 -5.88
CA SER A 128 -13.32 1.37 -6.25
C SER A 128 -14.40 1.51 -5.17
N TRP A 129 -14.93 0.40 -4.65
CA TRP A 129 -15.88 0.43 -3.54
C TRP A 129 -15.29 1.05 -2.29
N THR A 130 -14.01 0.82 -2.01
CA THR A 130 -13.29 1.45 -0.89
C THR A 130 -13.27 2.97 -1.04
N VAL A 131 -12.89 3.49 -2.21
CA VAL A 131 -12.84 4.94 -2.48
C VAL A 131 -14.22 5.57 -2.30
N TRP A 132 -15.25 5.00 -2.93
CA TRP A 132 -16.60 5.56 -2.85
C TRP A 132 -17.20 5.48 -1.45
N SER A 133 -17.07 4.34 -0.78
CA SER A 133 -17.62 4.16 0.58
C SER A 133 -16.89 5.00 1.62
N SER A 134 -15.56 5.13 1.53
CA SER A 134 -14.79 6.00 2.44
C SER A 134 -15.10 7.48 2.21
N ALA A 135 -15.33 7.90 0.97
CA ALA A 135 -15.80 9.25 0.66
C ALA A 135 -17.18 9.53 1.29
N VAL A 136 -18.13 8.61 1.11
CA VAL A 136 -19.46 8.73 1.72
C VAL A 136 -19.36 8.73 3.25
N ALA A 137 -18.55 7.85 3.84
CA ALA A 137 -18.31 7.83 5.28
C ALA A 137 -17.72 9.15 5.81
N ALA A 138 -16.74 9.73 5.10
CA ALA A 138 -16.14 11.01 5.46
C ALA A 138 -17.17 12.15 5.40
N VAL A 139 -17.98 12.21 4.34
CA VAL A 139 -19.06 13.20 4.21
C VAL A 139 -20.12 13.01 5.30
N MET A 140 -20.57 11.78 5.55
CA MET A 140 -21.52 11.52 6.63
C MET A 140 -20.94 11.91 7.98
N LYS A 141 -19.66 11.63 8.23
CA LYS A 141 -19.01 12.02 9.49
C LYS A 141 -18.91 13.53 9.64
N LEU A 142 -18.56 14.23 8.57
CA LEU A 142 -18.56 15.69 8.52
C LEU A 142 -19.97 16.25 8.83
N VAL A 143 -21.00 15.67 8.22
CA VAL A 143 -22.40 16.05 8.47
C VAL A 143 -22.80 15.76 9.92
N SER A 144 -22.33 14.67 10.53
CA SER A 144 -22.59 14.38 11.95
C SER A 144 -22.03 15.48 12.86
N LEU A 145 -20.80 15.91 12.60
CA LEU A 145 -20.09 16.92 13.37
C LEU A 145 -20.83 18.27 13.41
N PHE A 146 -21.45 18.68 12.30
CA PHE A 146 -22.09 19.99 12.16
C PHE A 146 -23.62 19.98 12.40
N TRP A 147 -24.35 18.96 11.93
CA TRP A 147 -25.82 18.96 11.93
C TRP A 147 -26.47 17.96 12.90
N PHE A 148 -25.93 16.75 13.04
CA PHE A 148 -26.59 15.67 13.79
C PHE A 148 -25.88 15.28 15.09
N LYS A 149 -24.97 16.12 15.60
CA LYS A 149 -24.13 15.94 16.80
C LYS A 149 -24.58 14.79 17.71
N LEU A 150 -23.89 13.66 17.63
CA LEU A 150 -24.06 12.48 18.51
C LEU A 150 -25.46 11.85 18.50
N ARG A 151 -26.26 12.02 17.45
CA ARG A 151 -27.51 11.26 17.27
C ARG A 151 -27.18 9.79 16.99
N ARG A 152 -27.42 8.93 17.99
CA ARG A 152 -27.18 7.48 17.95
C ARG A 152 -27.56 6.83 16.62
N GLY A 153 -28.77 7.06 16.11
CA GLY A 153 -29.23 6.45 14.86
C GLY A 153 -28.38 6.84 13.64
N PHE A 154 -27.93 8.10 13.57
CA PHE A 154 -27.08 8.58 12.49
C PHE A 154 -25.65 8.05 12.63
N GLU A 155 -25.10 8.02 13.84
CA GLU A 155 -23.75 7.46 14.09
C GLU A 155 -23.68 5.95 13.82
N ILE A 156 -24.79 5.22 14.02
CA ILE A 156 -24.90 3.81 13.60
C ILE A 156 -24.86 3.70 12.07
N ALA A 157 -25.58 4.57 11.34
CA ALA A 157 -25.50 4.59 9.89
C ALA A 157 -24.08 4.91 9.39
N VAL A 158 -23.39 5.88 10.02
CA VAL A 158 -21.98 6.19 9.74
C VAL A 158 -21.10 4.96 9.97
N LEU A 159 -21.29 4.25 11.09
CA LEU A 159 -20.55 3.03 11.40
C LEU A 159 -20.75 1.96 10.33
N LEU A 160 -21.98 1.74 9.85
CA LEU A 160 -22.25 0.73 8.82
C LEU A 160 -21.51 1.04 7.52
N VAL A 161 -21.48 2.31 7.11
CA VAL A 161 -20.74 2.72 5.90
C VAL A 161 -19.23 2.59 6.12
N MET A 162 -18.69 2.98 7.29
CA MET A 162 -17.27 2.78 7.61
C MET A 162 -16.89 1.30 7.67
N ALA A 163 -17.76 0.45 8.23
CA ALA A 163 -17.54 -1.00 8.28
C ALA A 163 -17.54 -1.60 6.87
N PHE A 164 -18.43 -1.15 5.99
CA PHE A 164 -18.42 -1.55 4.58
C PHE A 164 -17.14 -1.11 3.86
N SER A 165 -16.65 0.10 4.15
CA SER A 165 -15.37 0.60 3.63
C SER A 165 -14.18 -0.23 4.12
N ALA A 166 -14.14 -0.53 5.42
CA ALA A 166 -13.12 -1.39 6.03
C ALA A 166 -13.14 -2.83 5.46
N TYR A 167 -14.33 -3.37 5.20
CA TYR A 167 -14.48 -4.67 4.54
C TYR A 167 -13.95 -4.63 3.10
N SER A 168 -14.36 -3.62 2.33
CA SER A 168 -13.97 -3.47 0.92
C SER A 168 -12.44 -3.34 0.78
N VAL A 169 -11.80 -2.53 1.63
CA VAL A 169 -10.35 -2.33 1.56
C VAL A 169 -9.59 -3.59 1.96
N SER A 170 -10.15 -4.39 2.88
CA SER A 170 -9.57 -5.67 3.28
C SER A 170 -9.64 -6.69 2.12
N GLN A 171 -10.75 -6.70 1.37
CA GLN A 171 -10.88 -7.55 0.18
C GLN A 171 -9.95 -7.10 -0.96
N ALA A 172 -9.83 -5.79 -1.20
CA ALA A 172 -8.86 -5.27 -2.15
C ALA A 172 -7.43 -5.71 -1.79
N GLY A 173 -7.06 -5.59 -0.50
CA GLY A 173 -5.77 -6.09 -0.01
C GLY A 173 -5.58 -7.60 -0.20
N HIS A 174 -6.63 -8.39 0.02
CA HIS A 174 -6.60 -9.84 -0.19
C HIS A 174 -6.31 -10.21 -1.65
N TYR A 175 -7.08 -9.68 -2.59
CA TYR A 175 -6.83 -9.90 -4.03
C TYR A 175 -5.49 -9.32 -4.49
N GLY A 176 -5.06 -8.19 -3.91
CA GLY A 176 -3.74 -7.62 -4.15
C GLY A 176 -2.61 -8.57 -3.75
N SER A 177 -2.74 -9.22 -2.58
CA SER A 177 -1.77 -10.24 -2.15
C SER A 177 -1.80 -11.47 -3.06
N GLN A 178 -2.99 -11.92 -3.51
CA GLN A 178 -3.10 -13.03 -4.46
C GLN A 178 -2.40 -12.71 -5.80
N LEU A 179 -2.56 -11.49 -6.31
CA LEU A 179 -1.88 -11.06 -7.54
C LEU A 179 -0.37 -11.17 -7.42
N VAL A 180 0.20 -10.69 -6.32
CA VAL A 180 1.66 -10.69 -6.12
C VAL A 180 2.17 -12.09 -5.83
N TYR A 181 1.50 -12.85 -4.96
CA TYR A 181 2.03 -14.09 -4.40
C TYR A 181 1.63 -15.36 -5.15
N ILE A 182 0.48 -15.37 -5.84
CA ILE A 182 -0.03 -16.56 -6.54
C ILE A 182 0.05 -16.37 -8.05
N GLU A 183 -0.40 -15.21 -8.55
CA GLU A 183 -0.43 -14.94 -9.99
C GLU A 183 0.92 -14.37 -10.52
N GLY A 184 1.88 -14.10 -9.63
CA GLY A 184 3.22 -13.62 -9.98
C GLY A 184 3.26 -12.19 -10.52
N VAL A 185 2.20 -11.41 -10.32
CA VAL A 185 2.04 -10.04 -10.79
C VAL A 185 2.65 -9.09 -9.77
N GLY A 186 3.96 -8.86 -9.88
CA GLY A 186 4.70 -7.92 -9.04
C GLY A 186 6.20 -8.19 -8.97
N PRO A 187 7.00 -7.31 -8.35
CA PRO A 187 8.46 -7.40 -8.34
C PRO A 187 9.01 -8.69 -7.70
N GLN A 188 8.23 -9.34 -6.83
CA GLN A 188 8.64 -10.52 -6.07
C GLN A 188 8.09 -11.85 -6.59
N GLY A 189 7.26 -11.86 -7.64
CA GLY A 189 6.61 -13.09 -8.15
C GLY A 189 7.60 -14.17 -8.64
N LYS A 190 8.86 -13.80 -8.90
CA LYS A 190 9.89 -14.70 -9.43
C LYS A 190 10.55 -15.62 -8.39
N TYR A 191 10.33 -15.41 -7.09
CA TYR A 191 11.05 -16.12 -6.01
C TYR A 191 10.14 -16.82 -4.98
N LEU A 192 8.85 -16.97 -5.29
CA LEU A 192 7.93 -17.70 -4.43
C LEU A 192 7.93 -19.16 -4.88
N GLY A 193 8.61 -20.01 -4.12
CA GLY A 193 8.61 -21.45 -4.37
C GLY A 193 7.18 -21.98 -4.27
N SER A 194 6.72 -22.67 -5.32
CA SER A 194 5.55 -23.52 -5.24
C SER A 194 5.88 -24.69 -4.33
N GLU A 195 5.41 -24.68 -3.07
CA GLU A 195 5.39 -25.87 -2.22
C GLU A 195 4.32 -26.86 -2.71
N THR A 196 4.47 -27.37 -3.94
CA THR A 196 3.59 -28.41 -4.47
C THR A 196 4.35 -29.37 -5.41
N GLU A 197 5.56 -29.85 -5.07
CA GLU A 197 6.16 -30.97 -5.82
C GLU A 197 7.02 -31.95 -4.98
N GLU A 198 6.82 -32.08 -3.66
CA GLU A 198 7.43 -33.18 -2.90
C GLU A 198 6.38 -34.00 -2.15
N GLY A 199 5.79 -34.96 -2.85
CA GLY A 199 4.89 -35.93 -2.21
C GLY A 199 4.29 -37.00 -3.11
N GLN A 200 4.66 -37.09 -4.39
CA GLN A 200 4.12 -38.14 -5.26
C GLN A 200 5.10 -38.53 -6.36
N LYS A 201 6.07 -39.40 -6.03
CA LYS A 201 6.68 -40.43 -6.90
C LYS A 201 7.80 -41.19 -6.17
N GLU A 202 7.44 -42.32 -5.57
CA GLU A 202 8.21 -43.57 -5.49
C GLU A 202 7.28 -44.58 -4.81
N SER A 203 6.98 -45.78 -5.29
CA SER A 203 7.30 -46.50 -6.51
C SER A 203 6.32 -47.67 -6.51
N SER A 204 5.50 -47.82 -7.54
CA SER A 204 4.80 -49.06 -7.83
C SER A 204 5.67 -49.92 -8.74
N GLU A 205 5.78 -51.20 -8.36
CA GLU A 205 6.23 -52.37 -9.14
C GLU A 205 7.74 -52.57 -9.38
N HIS A 206 8.27 -53.66 -8.82
CA HIS A 206 8.83 -54.73 -9.65
C HIS A 206 8.79 -56.10 -8.93
N SER A 207 8.16 -57.05 -9.64
CA SER A 207 8.17 -58.52 -9.52
C SER A 207 9.49 -59.15 -9.02
N HIS A 208 9.39 -60.09 -8.08
CA HIS A 208 9.77 -61.51 -8.24
C HIS A 208 9.31 -62.36 -7.05
#